data_AF-A0A0B6YJ67-F1
#
_entry.id   AF-A0A0B6YJ67-F1
#
_cell.length_a   1.000
_cell.length_b   1.000
_cell.length_c   1.000
_cell.angle_alpha   90.00
_cell.angle_beta   90.00
_cell.angle_gamma   90.00
#
_symmetry.space_group_name_H-M   'P 1'
#
loop_
_entity.id
_entity.type
_entity.pdbx_description
1 polymer ?
#
loop_
_entity_poly.entity_id
_entity_poly.type
_entity_poly.pdbx_seq_one_letter_code
_entity_poly.pdbx_strand_id
1 'polypeptide(L)'
;GYVGADLASLCSEAAIQQIREKMELIDLEDETIDAEVLNSLAVTMDNFRFALNKNSPSALRETVVETPNVTWDDIGGLEKVKRELQEMVQYPVEHPEKYLKFGMQPSRGVLFFGPPGSGKTMLAKAIANECQANFISIKGPELLTMWFGESEANVRDVFDKARAAAPCVLFF
;
A
#
# COMPACT_ATOMS: atom_id res chain seq x y z
N GLY A 1 -5.57 -1.36 9.25
CA GLY A 1 -5.37 0.08 9.49
C GLY A 1 -6.59 0.93 9.16
N TYR A 2 -7.81 0.42 9.36
CA TYR A 2 -9.02 1.26 9.29
C TYR A 2 -9.25 1.88 10.67
N VAL A 3 -9.51 3.18 10.73
CA VAL A 3 -9.93 3.86 11.97
C VAL A 3 -11.46 3.92 12.04
N GLY A 4 -12.02 4.31 13.19
CA GLY A 4 -13.48 4.42 13.37
C GLY A 4 -14.16 5.30 12.32
N ALA A 5 -13.49 6.37 11.87
CA ALA A 5 -13.98 7.21 10.78
C ALA A 5 -14.03 6.47 9.43
N ASP A 6 -13.05 5.60 9.15
CA ASP A 6 -13.04 4.81 7.91
C ASP A 6 -14.16 3.76 7.91
N LEU A 7 -14.42 3.14 9.07
CA LEU A 7 -15.54 2.20 9.23
C LEU A 7 -16.88 2.91 9.05
N ALA A 8 -17.03 4.11 9.61
CA ALA A 8 -18.24 4.92 9.41
C ALA A 8 -18.43 5.32 7.94
N SER A 9 -17.36 5.69 7.25
CA SER A 9 -17.37 5.99 5.81
C SER A 9 -17.71 4.75 4.98
N LEU A 10 -17.16 3.59 5.34
CA LEU A 10 -17.43 2.31 4.68
C LEU A 10 -18.89 1.91 4.80
N CYS A 11 -19.46 1.99 6.01
CA CYS A 11 -20.88 1.70 6.25
C CYS A 11 -21.79 2.68 5.48
N SER A 12 -21.43 3.96 5.42
CA SER A 12 -22.18 4.97 4.66
C SER A 12 -22.20 4.66 3.16
N GLU A 13 -21.04 4.33 2.56
CA GLU A 13 -20.98 4.00 1.13
C GLU A 13 -21.71 2.69 0.81
N ALA A 14 -21.66 1.69 1.69
CA ALA A 14 -22.42 0.45 1.52
C ALA A 14 -23.95 0.70 1.55
N ALA A 15 -24.42 1.56 2.44
CA ALA A 15 -25.83 1.95 2.50
C ALA A 15 -26.27 2.73 1.25
N ILE A 16 -25.46 3.69 0.80
CA ILE A 16 -25.71 4.45 -0.43
C ILE A 16 -25.74 3.53 -1.65
N GLN A 17 -24.85 2.53 -1.70
CA GLN A 17 -24.83 1.56 -2.79
C GLN A 17 -26.14 0.74 -2.85
N GLN A 18 -26.67 0.34 -1.69
CA GLN A 18 -27.96 -0.35 -1.64
C GLN A 18 -29.12 0.53 -2.13
N ILE A 19 -29.07 1.84 -1.83
CA ILE A 19 -30.07 2.80 -2.35
C ILE A 19 -29.92 2.93 -3.87
N ARG A 20 -28.69 3.05 -4.39
CA ARG A 20 -28.40 3.13 -5.84
C ARG A 20 -28.96 1.94 -6.60
N GLU A 21 -28.78 0.73 -6.08
CA GLU A 21 -29.29 -0.51 -6.69
C GLU A 21 -30.81 -0.56 -6.76
N LYS A 22 -31.50 0.19 -5.89
CA LYS A 22 -32.97 0.26 -5.84
C LYS A 22 -33.54 1.60 -6.28
N MET A 23 -32.74 2.50 -6.87
CA MET A 23 -33.22 3.82 -7.29
C MET A 23 -34.36 3.74 -8.32
N GLU A 24 -34.41 2.70 -9.14
CA GLU A 24 -35.53 2.51 -10.09
C GLU A 24 -36.87 2.21 -9.39
N LEU A 25 -36.84 1.79 -8.12
CA LEU A 25 -38.01 1.48 -7.30
C LEU A 25 -38.34 2.61 -6.31
N ILE A 26 -37.50 3.63 -6.23
CA ILE A 26 -37.66 4.76 -5.29
C ILE A 26 -38.07 5.97 -6.12
N ASP A 27 -39.32 6.42 -5.96
CA ASP A 27 -39.74 7.70 -6.49
C ASP A 27 -39.14 8.82 -5.62
N LEU A 28 -38.31 9.67 -6.23
CA LEU A 28 -37.63 10.77 -5.57
C LEU A 28 -38.49 12.04 -5.49
N GLU A 29 -39.62 12.07 -6.21
CA GLU A 29 -40.57 13.19 -6.20
C GLU A 29 -41.59 13.07 -5.06
N ASP A 30 -41.74 11.87 -4.49
CA ASP A 30 -42.64 11.61 -3.38
C ASP A 30 -41.98 11.89 -2.01
N GLU A 31 -42.74 12.44 -1.07
CA GLU A 31 -42.24 12.75 0.28
C GLU A 31 -42.10 11.48 1.14
N THR A 32 -42.68 10.36 0.70
CA THR A 32 -42.69 9.10 1.42
C THR A 32 -42.27 7.93 0.54
N ILE A 33 -41.55 6.98 1.14
CA ILE A 33 -41.16 5.73 0.49
C ILE A 33 -42.19 4.66 0.86
N ASP A 34 -42.67 3.90 -0.13
CA ASP A 34 -43.58 2.79 0.09
C ASP A 34 -42.99 1.80 1.11
N ALA A 35 -43.82 1.37 2.07
CA ALA A 35 -43.45 0.41 3.10
C ALA A 35 -42.92 -0.91 2.51
N GLU A 36 -43.40 -1.34 1.34
CA GLU A 36 -42.89 -2.55 0.67
C GLU A 36 -41.45 -2.36 0.17
N VAL A 37 -41.17 -1.21 -0.45
CA VAL A 37 -39.81 -0.83 -0.89
C VAL A 37 -38.89 -0.68 0.32
N LEU A 38 -39.36 -0.02 1.38
CA LEU A 38 -38.61 0.18 2.63
C LEU A 38 -38.23 -1.14 3.30
N ASN A 39 -39.17 -2.08 3.40
CA ASN A 39 -38.91 -3.41 3.96
C ASN A 39 -37.94 -4.24 3.11
N SER A 40 -37.87 -3.94 1.80
CA SER A 40 -36.92 -4.59 0.91
C SER A 40 -35.49 -4.03 1.03
N LEU A 41 -35.28 -2.84 1.60
CA LEU A 41 -33.97 -2.21 1.73
C LEU A 41 -33.13 -2.89 2.82
N ALA A 42 -32.36 -3.90 2.44
CA ALA A 42 -31.38 -4.55 3.31
C ALA A 42 -29.96 -4.44 2.73
N VAL A 43 -29.02 -3.87 3.48
CA VAL A 43 -27.61 -3.83 3.07
C VAL A 43 -27.04 -5.25 3.09
N THR A 44 -26.38 -5.64 2.00
CA THR A 44 -25.78 -6.97 1.81
C THR A 44 -24.26 -6.90 1.84
N MET A 45 -23.61 -8.07 1.96
CA MET A 45 -22.15 -8.15 1.89
C MET A 45 -21.59 -7.73 0.52
N ASP A 46 -22.38 -7.80 -0.55
CA ASP A 46 -21.94 -7.33 -1.87
C ASP A 46 -21.84 -5.80 -1.91
N ASN A 47 -22.74 -5.08 -1.20
CA ASN A 47 -22.61 -3.64 -1.05
C ASN A 47 -21.33 -3.26 -0.25
N PHE A 48 -20.96 -4.07 0.76
CA PHE A 48 -19.70 -3.88 1.47
C PHE A 48 -18.47 -4.17 0.61
N ARG A 49 -18.51 -5.23 -0.22
CA ARG A 49 -17.42 -5.52 -1.19
C ARG A 49 -17.25 -4.37 -2.19
N PHE A 50 -18.35 -3.79 -2.67
CA PHE A 50 -18.31 -2.58 -3.50
C PHE A 50 -17.71 -1.39 -2.75
N ALA A 51 -18.16 -1.12 -1.53
CA ALA A 51 -17.68 -0.01 -0.71
C ALA A 51 -16.19 -0.12 -0.35
N LEU A 52 -15.68 -1.34 -0.14
CA LEU A 52 -14.26 -1.61 0.11
C LEU A 52 -13.37 -1.26 -1.09
N ASN A 53 -13.84 -1.48 -2.32
CA ASN A 53 -13.11 -1.09 -3.53
C ASN A 53 -12.99 0.44 -3.69
N LYS A 54 -13.91 1.20 -3.09
CA LYS A 54 -13.88 2.68 -3.13
C LYS A 54 -13.17 3.32 -1.93
N ASN A 55 -13.16 2.68 -0.77
CA ASN A 55 -12.61 3.26 0.46
C ASN A 55 -11.25 2.65 0.80
N SER A 56 -10.18 3.41 0.53
CA SER A 56 -8.85 3.14 1.08
C SER A 56 -8.77 3.59 2.55
N PRO A 57 -8.13 2.81 3.45
CA PRO A 57 -8.04 3.16 4.86
C PRO A 57 -7.22 4.43 5.06
N SER A 58 -7.67 5.31 5.96
CA SER A 58 -7.01 6.60 6.20
C SER A 58 -5.58 6.44 6.75
N ALA A 59 -5.29 5.35 7.46
CA ALA A 59 -3.92 5.08 7.93
C ALA A 59 -2.91 4.81 6.79
N LEU A 60 -3.40 4.42 5.60
CA LEU A 60 -2.56 4.27 4.40
C LEU A 60 -2.42 5.57 3.60
N ARG A 61 -3.13 6.65 3.95
CA ARG A 61 -3.13 7.91 3.17
C ARG A 61 -1.89 8.77 3.36
N GLU A 62 -1.12 8.59 4.44
CA GLU A 62 0.09 9.41 4.69
C GLU A 62 1.38 8.85 4.09
N THR A 63 1.39 7.58 3.70
CA THR A 63 2.52 6.95 3.00
C THR A 63 1.93 6.04 1.94
N VAL A 64 1.79 6.57 0.73
CA VAL A 64 1.17 5.84 -0.38
C VAL A 64 1.99 4.58 -0.64
N VAL A 65 1.40 3.43 -0.30
CA VAL A 65 1.94 2.14 -0.70
C VAL A 65 1.72 2.03 -2.21
N GLU A 66 2.81 2.13 -2.97
CA GLU A 66 2.79 1.99 -4.43
C GLU A 66 3.07 0.52 -4.79
N THR A 67 2.37 0.02 -5.82
CA THR A 67 2.80 -1.19 -6.54
C THR A 67 3.65 -0.72 -7.73
N PRO A 68 4.98 -0.90 -7.68
CA PRO A 68 5.85 -0.44 -8.75
C PRO A 68 5.63 -1.26 -10.02
N ASN A 69 5.76 -0.61 -11.18
CA ASN A 69 5.57 -1.21 -12.51
C ASN A 69 6.86 -1.22 -13.35
N VAL A 70 8.01 -0.94 -12.73
CA VAL A 70 9.32 -0.88 -13.38
C VAL A 70 9.94 -2.28 -13.36
N THR A 71 10.55 -2.70 -14.46
CA THR A 71 11.24 -3.99 -14.61
C THR A 71 12.75 -3.80 -14.80
N TRP A 72 13.53 -4.88 -14.77
CA TRP A 72 14.97 -4.81 -15.06
C TRP A 72 15.29 -4.34 -16.48
N ASP A 73 14.38 -4.59 -17.43
CA ASP A 73 14.53 -4.22 -18.84
C ASP A 73 14.34 -2.71 -19.07
N ASP A 74 13.60 -2.04 -18.18
CA ASP A 74 13.43 -0.58 -18.20
C ASP A 74 14.68 0.19 -17.78
N ILE A 75 15.71 -0.51 -17.28
CA ILE A 75 16.94 0.07 -16.75
C ILE A 75 18.12 -0.31 -17.65
N GLY A 76 18.69 0.67 -18.36
CA GLY A 76 19.87 0.45 -19.19
C GLY A 76 21.16 0.25 -18.36
N GLY A 77 21.92 -0.81 -18.68
CA GLY A 77 23.24 -1.06 -18.11
C GLY A 77 23.22 -1.47 -16.63
N LEU A 78 24.27 -1.11 -15.88
CA LEU A 78 24.42 -1.41 -14.45
C LEU A 78 24.33 -2.91 -14.09
N GLU A 79 24.68 -3.81 -15.02
CA GLU A 79 24.51 -5.26 -14.87
C GLU A 79 25.12 -5.83 -13.58
N LYS A 80 26.28 -5.31 -13.16
CA LYS A 80 26.90 -5.70 -11.90
C LYS A 80 26.02 -5.33 -10.69
N VAL A 81 25.46 -4.12 -10.68
CA VAL A 81 24.62 -3.61 -9.59
C VAL A 81 23.27 -4.31 -9.57
N LYS A 82 22.67 -4.57 -10.74
CA LYS A 82 21.43 -5.37 -10.86
C LYS A 82 21.62 -6.75 -10.24
N ARG A 83 22.70 -7.45 -10.61
CA ARG A 83 23.01 -8.77 -10.05
C ARG A 83 23.22 -8.74 -8.54
N GLU A 84 24.01 -7.78 -8.04
CA GLU A 84 24.23 -7.62 -6.59
C GLU A 84 22.92 -7.37 -5.83
N LEU A 85 21.99 -6.58 -6.40
CA LEU A 85 20.66 -6.36 -5.83
C LEU A 85 19.81 -7.64 -5.81
N GLN A 86 19.81 -8.41 -6.89
CA GLN A 86 19.07 -9.68 -6.97
C GLN A 86 19.57 -10.66 -5.90
N GLU A 87 20.89 -10.80 -5.75
CA GLU A 87 21.50 -11.70 -4.76
C GLU A 87 21.20 -11.26 -3.31
N MET A 88 21.16 -9.95 -3.06
CA MET A 88 20.95 -9.40 -1.71
C MET A 88 19.48 -9.34 -1.30
N VAL A 89 18.56 -9.08 -2.23
CA VAL A 89 17.16 -8.77 -1.92
C VAL A 89 16.19 -9.82 -2.47
N GLN A 90 16.36 -10.25 -3.72
CA GLN A 90 15.43 -11.18 -4.37
C GLN A 90 15.67 -12.62 -3.91
N TYR A 91 16.91 -13.09 -3.90
CA TYR A 91 17.21 -14.48 -3.55
C TYR A 91 16.82 -14.89 -2.12
N PRO A 92 16.96 -14.05 -1.08
CA PRO A 92 16.47 -14.42 0.24
C PRO A 92 14.94 -14.52 0.33
N VAL A 93 14.22 -13.77 -0.52
CA VAL A 93 12.75 -13.82 -0.60
C VAL A 93 12.28 -15.05 -1.37
N GLU A 94 12.96 -15.39 -2.47
CA GLU A 94 12.62 -16.54 -3.33
C GLU A 94 13.10 -17.90 -2.80
N HIS A 95 14.17 -17.92 -2.00
CA HIS A 95 14.81 -19.15 -1.50
C HIS A 95 15.04 -19.16 0.02
N PRO A 96 14.03 -18.83 0.86
CA PRO A 96 14.20 -18.72 2.31
C PRO A 96 14.71 -20.01 2.96
N GLU A 97 14.35 -21.18 2.40
CA GLU A 97 14.78 -22.50 2.89
C GLU A 97 16.28 -22.72 2.78
N LYS A 98 16.93 -22.19 1.73
CA LYS A 98 18.38 -22.31 1.56
C LYS A 98 19.10 -21.47 2.60
N TYR A 99 18.64 -20.24 2.82
CA TYR A 99 19.24 -19.34 3.81
C TYR A 99 19.12 -19.93 5.23
N LEU A 100 17.96 -20.49 5.58
CA LEU A 100 17.76 -21.17 6.86
C LEU A 100 18.68 -22.39 7.02
N LYS A 101 18.76 -23.24 5.98
CA LYS A 101 19.57 -24.47 5.99
C LYS A 101 21.06 -24.19 6.19
N PHE A 102 21.57 -23.13 5.58
CA PHE A 102 22.98 -22.76 5.67
C PHE A 102 23.27 -21.74 6.78
N GLY A 103 22.27 -21.37 7.59
CA GLY A 103 22.42 -20.39 8.67
C GLY A 103 22.80 -18.99 8.17
N MET A 104 22.50 -18.67 6.91
CA MET A 104 22.78 -17.37 6.33
C MET A 104 21.67 -16.38 6.69
N GLN A 105 22.03 -15.19 7.16
CA GLN A 105 21.06 -14.12 7.39
C GLN A 105 20.94 -13.23 6.14
N PRO A 106 19.72 -12.88 5.71
CA PRO A 106 19.53 -11.91 4.65
C PRO A 106 20.11 -10.54 5.03
N SER A 107 20.62 -9.82 4.03
CA SER A 107 21.02 -8.43 4.21
C SER A 107 19.83 -7.56 4.63
N ARG A 108 20.04 -6.65 5.58
CA ARG A 108 18.97 -5.82 6.15
C ARG A 108 18.70 -4.52 5.39
N GLY A 109 19.54 -4.16 4.43
CA GLY A 109 19.37 -2.92 3.67
C GLY A 109 20.46 -2.72 2.62
N VAL A 110 20.19 -1.82 1.68
CA VAL A 110 21.09 -1.44 0.58
C VAL A 110 21.22 0.08 0.58
N LEU A 111 22.46 0.57 0.41
CA LEU A 111 22.73 2.01 0.26
C LEU A 111 23.12 2.30 -1.18
N PHE A 112 22.30 3.09 -1.88
CA PHE A 112 22.64 3.58 -3.19
C PHE A 112 23.43 4.89 -3.11
N PHE A 113 24.60 4.95 -3.73
CA PHE A 113 25.38 6.18 -3.85
C PHE A 113 25.76 6.44 -5.31
N GLY A 114 25.86 7.71 -5.68
CA GLY A 114 26.24 8.14 -7.03
C GLY A 114 25.63 9.48 -7.43
N PRO A 115 26.02 10.05 -8.58
CA PRO A 115 25.52 11.35 -9.05
C PRO A 115 23.99 11.36 -9.21
N PRO A 116 23.34 12.53 -9.14
CA PRO A 116 21.91 12.63 -9.42
C PRO A 116 21.59 12.12 -10.83
N GLY A 117 20.43 11.48 -11.00
CA GLY A 117 20.02 10.93 -12.30
C GLY A 117 20.62 9.56 -12.70
N SER A 118 21.42 8.91 -11.83
CA SER A 118 22.01 7.58 -12.09
C SER A 118 21.05 6.38 -11.96
N GLY A 119 19.73 6.60 -11.93
CA GLY A 119 18.74 5.51 -11.91
C GLY A 119 18.53 4.80 -10.55
N LYS A 120 19.05 5.33 -9.44
CA LYS A 120 18.89 4.73 -8.09
C LYS A 120 17.44 4.44 -7.70
N THR A 121 16.54 5.40 -7.90
CA THR A 121 15.11 5.24 -7.61
C THR A 121 14.46 4.21 -8.53
N MET A 122 14.88 4.14 -9.80
CA MET A 122 14.38 3.14 -10.75
C MET A 122 14.82 1.73 -10.35
N LEU A 123 16.09 1.55 -9.93
CA LEU A 123 16.59 0.27 -9.40
C LEU A 123 15.79 -0.19 -8.18
N ALA A 124 15.48 0.72 -7.26
CA ALA A 124 14.67 0.41 -6.09
C ALA A 124 13.23 0.01 -6.44
N LYS A 125 12.63 0.66 -7.45
CA LYS A 125 11.30 0.28 -7.96
C LYS A 125 11.32 -1.06 -8.69
N ALA A 126 12.37 -1.34 -9.48
CA ALA A 126 12.53 -2.60 -10.20
C ALA A 126 12.64 -3.79 -9.24
N ILE A 127 13.54 -3.72 -8.25
CA ILE A 127 13.69 -4.82 -7.28
C ILE A 127 12.40 -5.05 -6.48
N ALA A 128 11.67 -3.99 -6.14
CA ALA A 128 10.39 -4.12 -5.44
C ALA A 128 9.32 -4.81 -6.30
N ASN A 129 9.25 -4.50 -7.60
CA ASN A 129 8.33 -5.14 -8.54
C ASN A 129 8.68 -6.64 -8.73
N GLU A 130 9.96 -6.95 -8.87
CA GLU A 130 10.46 -8.32 -9.07
C GLU A 130 10.19 -9.21 -7.85
N CYS A 131 10.32 -8.65 -6.65
CA CYS A 131 9.95 -9.31 -5.41
C CYS A 131 8.42 -9.34 -5.14
N GLN A 132 7.59 -8.78 -6.04
CA GLN A 132 6.15 -8.58 -5.85
C GLN A 132 5.84 -7.91 -4.49
N ALA A 133 6.69 -6.95 -4.11
CA ALA A 133 6.65 -6.28 -2.84
C ALA A 133 6.01 -4.90 -2.97
N ASN A 134 5.31 -4.50 -1.90
CA ASN A 134 4.84 -3.14 -1.71
C ASN A 134 6.03 -2.16 -1.70
N PHE A 135 5.86 -0.98 -2.29
CA PHE A 135 6.90 0.05 -2.32
C PHE A 135 6.45 1.27 -1.53
N ILE A 136 7.20 1.60 -0.48
CA ILE A 136 6.97 2.82 0.31
C ILE A 136 8.18 3.73 0.10
N SER A 137 7.97 4.87 -0.54
CA SER A 137 8.99 5.91 -0.68
C SER A 137 8.74 6.99 0.35
N ILE A 138 9.78 7.35 1.09
CA ILE A 138 9.76 8.44 2.05
C ILE A 138 10.72 9.50 1.55
N LYS A 139 10.30 10.77 1.55
CA LYS A 139 11.21 11.87 1.24
C LYS A 139 11.80 12.40 2.54
N GLY A 140 13.09 12.74 2.54
CA GLY A 140 13.77 13.30 3.72
C GLY A 140 12.99 14.40 4.48
N PRO A 141 12.36 15.37 3.80
CA PRO A 141 11.51 16.37 4.46
C PRO A 141 10.27 15.82 5.18
N GLU A 142 9.73 14.68 4.76
CA GLU A 142 8.56 14.04 5.39
C GLU A 142 8.90 13.45 6.77
N LEU A 143 10.18 13.17 7.02
CA LEU A 143 10.69 12.69 8.32
C LEU A 143 11.06 13.82 9.28
N LEU A 144 11.17 15.06 8.80
CA LEU A 144 11.65 16.19 9.57
C LEU A 144 10.47 17.05 10.04
N THR A 145 10.16 17.03 11.33
CA THR A 145 9.27 18.02 11.94
C THR A 145 10.06 19.03 12.76
N MET A 146 9.53 20.25 12.88
CA MET A 146 10.14 21.33 13.68
C MET A 146 10.03 21.09 15.20
N TRP A 147 9.27 20.08 15.61
CA TRP A 147 8.95 19.79 17.01
C TRP A 147 9.87 18.69 17.54
N PHE A 148 10.51 18.95 18.68
CA PHE A 148 11.43 18.00 19.32
C PHE A 148 10.71 16.69 19.67
N GLY A 149 11.25 15.55 19.22
CA GLY A 149 10.76 14.21 19.54
C GLY A 149 9.71 13.63 18.58
N GLU A 150 9.02 14.45 17.79
CA GLU A 150 8.05 13.96 16.79
C GLU A 150 8.74 13.25 15.61
N SER A 151 9.89 13.73 15.16
CA SER A 151 10.65 13.10 14.06
C SER A 151 11.01 11.64 14.34
N GLU A 152 11.34 11.28 15.60
CA GLU A 152 11.62 9.89 15.95
C GLU A 152 10.36 9.01 15.95
N ALA A 153 9.23 9.56 16.41
CA ALA A 153 7.94 8.86 16.38
C ALA A 153 7.53 8.58 14.93
N ASN A 154 7.67 9.57 14.04
CA ASN A 154 7.38 9.41 12.61
C ASN A 154 8.22 8.31 11.96
N VAL A 155 9.52 8.23 12.28
CA VAL A 155 10.37 7.14 11.77
C VAL A 155 9.86 5.78 12.25
N ARG A 156 9.49 5.63 13.53
CA ARG A 156 8.94 4.36 14.04
C ARG A 156 7.64 3.99 13.33
N ASP A 157 6.73 4.94 13.21
CA ASP A 157 5.42 4.74 12.58
C ASP A 157 5.56 4.30 11.11
N VAL A 158 6.53 4.88 10.39
CA VAL A 158 6.88 4.47 9.03
C VAL A 158 7.34 3.00 8.97
N PHE A 159 8.21 2.57 9.88
CA PHE A 159 8.63 1.17 9.95
C PHE A 159 7.50 0.22 10.39
N ASP A 160 6.59 0.67 11.28
CA ASP A 160 5.38 -0.08 11.64
C ASP A 160 4.45 -0.25 10.44
N LYS A 161 4.25 0.80 9.64
CA LYS A 161 3.48 0.75 8.38
C LYS A 161 4.11 -0.21 7.38
N ALA A 162 5.43 -0.15 7.19
CA ALA A 162 6.15 -1.06 6.29
C ALA A 162 6.03 -2.54 6.73
N ARG A 163 6.07 -2.81 8.04
CA ARG A 163 5.84 -4.16 8.59
C ARG A 163 4.41 -4.64 8.36
N ALA A 164 3.41 -3.78 8.51
CA ALA A 164 2.01 -4.11 8.24
C ALA A 164 1.74 -4.35 6.74
N ALA A 165 2.55 -3.76 5.86
CA ALA A 165 2.49 -3.93 4.41
C ALA A 165 3.46 -5.01 3.88
N ALA A 166 3.99 -5.90 4.72
CA ALA A 166 4.91 -6.94 4.27
C ALA A 166 4.24 -7.89 3.23
N PRO A 167 4.96 -8.31 2.17
CA PRO A 167 6.34 -7.96 1.81
C PRO A 167 6.46 -6.52 1.29
N CYS A 168 7.46 -5.76 1.79
CA CYS A 168 7.60 -4.34 1.52
C CYS A 168 9.07 -3.93 1.35
N VAL A 169 9.34 -3.07 0.36
CA VAL A 169 10.58 -2.31 0.20
C VAL A 169 10.34 -0.90 0.71
N LEU A 170 11.11 -0.50 1.72
CA LEU A 170 11.11 0.84 2.29
C LEU A 170 12.29 1.63 1.70
N PHE A 171 11.99 2.70 0.97
CA PHE A 171 12.97 3.54 0.28
C PHE A 171 13.01 4.93 0.91
N PHE A 172 14.21 5.40 1.26
CA PHE A 172 14.50 6.70 1.88
C PHE A 172 15.22 7.65 0.90
#